data_AF-A0A291BAH7-F1
#
_entry.id   AF-A0A291BAH7-F1
#
_cell.length_a   1.000
_cell.length_b   1.000
_cell.length_c   1.000
_cell.angle_alpha   90.00
_cell.angle_beta   90.00
_cell.angle_gamma   90.00
#
_symmetry.space_group_name_H-M   'P 1'
#
loop_
_entity.id
_entity.type
_entity.pdbx_description
1 polymer ?
#
loop_
_entity_poly.entity_id
_entity_poly.type
_entity_poly.pdbx_seq_one_letter_code
_entity_poly.pdbx_strand_id
1 'polypeptide(L)' 'MTNKENYRVAIDILCCHLGMSFDEACAELGLADAENQKLKQISVMQQSLMSLLPQNSTY' A
#
# COMPACT_ATOMS: atom_id res chain seq x y z
N MET A 1 -17.60 -12.38 -18.71
CA MET A 1 -16.16 -12.54 -18.39
C MET A 1 -15.45 -11.19 -18.57
N THR A 2 -15.81 -10.16 -17.80
CA THR A 2 -15.65 -8.78 -18.32
C THR A 2 -15.17 -7.78 -17.27
N ASN A 3 -14.03 -8.03 -16.62
CA ASN A 3 -13.46 -6.98 -15.74
C ASN A 3 -11.92 -6.92 -15.72
N LYS A 4 -11.18 -7.96 -16.12
CA LYS A 4 -9.70 -7.93 -16.06
C LYS A 4 -9.04 -6.91 -16.99
N GLU A 5 -9.64 -6.62 -18.14
CA GLU A 5 -9.06 -5.67 -19.11
C GLU A 5 -9.25 -4.21 -18.67
N ASN A 6 -10.34 -3.90 -17.98
CA ASN A 6 -10.63 -2.55 -17.49
C ASN A 6 -9.64 -2.12 -16.38
N TYR A 7 -9.22 -3.06 -15.53
CA TYR A 7 -8.27 -2.75 -14.47
C TYR A 7 -6.87 -2.42 -15.00
N ARG A 8 -6.45 -2.99 -16.13
CA ARG A 8 -5.11 -2.69 -16.70
C ARG A 8 -5.00 -1.22 -17.11
N VAL A 9 -6.03 -0.69 -17.77
CA VAL A 9 -6.06 0.71 -18.19
C VAL A 9 -6.18 1.64 -16.99
N ALA A 10 -7.02 1.28 -16.01
CA ALA A 10 -7.17 2.08 -14.80
C ALA A 10 -5.87 2.12 -13.97
N ILE A 11 -5.17 0.98 -13.83
CA ILE A 11 -3.86 0.92 -13.16
C ILE A 11 -2.83 1.77 -13.91
N ASP A 12 -2.79 1.68 -15.24
CA ASP A 12 -1.83 2.44 -16.05
C ASP A 12 -2.06 3.96 -15.93
N ILE A 13 -3.31 4.40 -15.84
CA ILE A 13 -3.65 5.81 -15.57
C ILE A 13 -3.18 6.21 -14.17
N LEU A 14 -3.53 5.43 -13.14
CA LEU A 14 -3.16 5.72 -11.75
C LEU A 14 -1.62 5.77 -11.58
N CYS A 15 -0.90 4.87 -12.22
CA CYS A 15 0.56 4.83 -12.15
C CYS A 15 1.24 5.93 -12.99
N CYS A 16 0.91 6.05 -14.27
CA CYS A 16 1.61 6.94 -15.18
C CYS A 16 1.18 8.42 -15.04
N HIS A 17 -0.06 8.68 -14.62
CA HIS A 17 -0.61 10.04 -14.60
C HIS A 17 -0.81 10.60 -13.19
N LEU A 18 -1.08 9.76 -12.19
CA LEU A 18 -1.18 10.18 -10.79
C LEU A 18 0.08 9.87 -9.96
N GLY A 19 1.06 9.17 -10.55
CA GLY A 19 2.30 8.81 -9.86
C GLY A 19 2.11 7.81 -8.73
N MET A 20 0.97 7.12 -8.68
CA MET A 20 0.68 6.11 -7.66
C MET A 20 1.46 4.83 -7.95
N SER A 21 1.91 4.15 -6.91
CA SER A 21 2.47 2.80 -7.04
C SER A 21 1.38 1.80 -7.46
N PHE A 22 1.78 0.67 -8.03
CA PHE A 22 0.87 -0.39 -8.46
C PHE A 22 -0.03 -0.88 -7.31
N ASP A 23 0.51 -0.97 -6.09
CA ASP A 23 -0.23 -1.33 -4.88
C ASP A 23 -1.31 -0.29 -4.54
N GLU A 24 -0.99 1.00 -4.64
CA GLU A 24 -1.95 2.11 -4.41
C GLU A 24 -3.03 2.16 -5.50
N ALA A 25 -2.65 1.91 -6.76
CA ALA A 25 -3.61 1.80 -7.85
C ALA A 25 -4.57 0.61 -7.65
N CYS A 26 -4.05 -0.54 -7.21
CA CYS A 26 -4.88 -1.69 -6.87
C CYS A 26 -5.77 -1.44 -5.65
N ALA A 27 -5.30 -0.66 -4.67
CA ALA A 27 -6.08 -0.24 -3.52
C ALA A 27 -7.30 0.60 -3.92
N GLU A 28 -7.06 1.64 -4.72
CA GLU A 28 -8.09 2.55 -5.25
C GLU A 28 -9.15 1.82 -6.07
N LEU A 29 -8.73 0.83 -6.86
CA LEU A 29 -9.64 0.04 -7.70
C LEU A 29 -10.38 -1.07 -6.94
N GLY A 30 -10.18 -1.20 -5.62
CA GLY A 30 -10.78 -2.26 -4.81
C GLY A 30 -10.26 -3.66 -5.14
N LEU A 31 -9.08 -3.74 -5.74
CA LEU A 31 -8.40 -5.00 -6.12
C LEU A 31 -7.45 -5.50 -5.04
N ALA A 32 -7.07 -4.63 -4.10
CA ALA A 32 -6.22 -5.00 -2.99
C ALA A 32 -7.01 -5.79 -1.94
N ASP A 33 -6.48 -6.93 -1.53
CA ASP A 33 -7.00 -7.69 -0.40
C ASP A 33 -6.95 -6.83 0.86
N ALA A 34 -8.12 -6.48 1.39
CA ALA A 34 -8.28 -5.63 2.57
C ALA A 34 -7.50 -6.15 3.80
N GLU A 35 -7.33 -7.46 3.89
CA GLU A 35 -6.52 -8.12 4.93
C GLU A 35 -5.03 -7.79 4.80
N ASN A 36 -4.48 -7.79 3.58
CA ASN A 36 -3.08 -7.47 3.32
C ASN A 36 -2.77 -5.99 3.57
N GLN A 37 -3.71 -5.10 3.22
CA GLN A 37 -3.58 -3.67 3.53
C GLN A 37 -3.57 -3.38 5.02
N LYS A 38 -4.44 -4.04 5.78
CA LYS A 38 -4.50 -3.89 7.23
C LYS A 38 -3.19 -4.34 7.88
N LEU A 39 -2.61 -5.44 7.41
CA LEU A 39 -1.30 -5.93 7.87
C LEU A 39 -0.16 -4.96 7.53
N LYS A 40 -0.14 -4.39 6.31
CA LYS A 40 0.84 -3.35 5.92
C LYS A 40 0.72 -2.10 6.80
N GLN A 41 -0.49 -1.60 7.06
CA GLN A 41 -0.69 -0.44 7.94
C GLN A 41 -0.21 -0.71 9.37
N ILE A 42 -0.52 -1.89 9.92
CA ILE A 42 -0.05 -2.29 11.25
C ILE A 42 1.49 -2.35 11.26
N SER A 43 2.12 -2.89 10.23
CA SER A 43 3.58 -2.97 10.13
C SER A 43 4.25 -1.59 10.08
N VAL A 44 3.73 -0.66 9.27
CA VAL A 44 4.23 0.72 9.20
C VAL A 44 4.04 1.44 10.54
N MET A 45 2.89 1.26 11.19
CA MET A 45 2.63 1.81 12.51
C MET A 45 3.61 1.26 13.56
N GLN A 46 3.89 -0.04 13.54
CA GLN A 46 4.85 -0.65 14.47
C GLN A 46 6.27 -0.16 14.25
N GLN A 47 6.71 0.03 13.00
CA GLN A 47 8.02 0.61 12.69
C GLN A 47 8.13 2.05 13.18
N SER A 48 7.08 2.86 12.98
CA SER A 48 7.03 4.25 13.46
C SER A 48 7.10 4.31 15.00
N LEU A 49 6.34 3.44 15.68
CA LEU A 49 6.39 3.33 17.15
C LEU A 49 7.76 2.86 17.66
N MET A 50 8.40 1.89 17.01
CA MET A 50 9.75 1.44 17.37
C MET A 50 10.80 2.53 17.17
N SER A 51 10.64 3.42 16.19
CA SER A 51 11.52 4.57 15.99
C SER A 51 11.35 5.67 17.05
N LEU A 52 10.21 5.71 17.73
CA LEU A 52 9.90 6.68 18.79
C LEU A 52 10.33 6.19 20.18
N LEU A 53 10.57 4.89 20.33
CA LEU A 53 11.18 4.37 21.54
C LEU A 53 12.65 4.85 21.56
N PRO A 54 13.10 5.54 22.62
CA PRO A 54 14.50 5.87 22.75
C PRO A 54 15.27 4.56 22.69
N GLN A 55 16.15 4.41 21.69
CA GLN A 55 17.16 3.37 21.71
C GLN A 55 18.01 3.65 22.95
N ASN A 56 17.65 3.01 24.06
CA ASN A 56 18.44 2.98 25.27
C ASN A 56 19.68 2.14 24.91
N SER A 57 20.61 2.78 24.21
CA SER A 57 21.98 2.31 24.01
C SER A 57 22.68 2.45 25.35
N THR A 58 22.35 1.53 26.27
CA THR A 58 23.13 1.27 27.46
C THR A 58 24.31 0.40 27.04
N TYR A 59 25.48 1.00 26.89
CA TYR A 59 26.78 0.43 27.27
C TYR A 59 27.76 1.56 27.57
#